data_AF-C3YJ68-F1
#
_entry.id   AF-C3YJ68-F1
#
_cell.length_a   1.000
_cell.length_b   1.000
_cell.length_c   1.000
_cell.angle_alpha   90.00
_cell.angle_beta   90.00
_cell.angle_gamma   90.00
#
_symmetry.space_group_name_H-M   'P 1'
#
loop_
_entity.id
_entity.type
_entity.pdbx_description
1 polymer ?
#
loop_
_entity_poly.entity_id
_entity_poly.type
_entity_poly.pdbx_seq_one_letter_code
_entity_poly.pdbx_strand_id
1 'polypeptide(L)'
;MASGVKALEHSSLKVPYEILNKKFRVAQKTIDREVSHVMQATSELEKCLEGSSATVGKVVGLLDGVIEKLTGLKRKAEEAILAEDDSAKVCKRRIEHLKLHDSEQPSTVIQWKKKRLDRMLVEHFLRCGYYNTAIKLAKHSGIEDYTNIDLFLVSKEVEESLKRHETAPCLAWCHDNKSKLRKMKDFYEPSRWDAMVQQFHHCYRDPESNYRNSQCPVCSKQMNELAKPLPFSHCAQSRLICNISGQIMNENNPPMMMPNGNVYGETALLAMAAENGGKVVCPRTKDTYTIDQVEKVFVM
;
A
#
# COMPACT_ATOMS: atom_id res chain seq x y z
N MET A 1 0.86 -16.29 13.10
CA MET A 1 2.06 -16.12 12.25
C MET A 1 1.79 -15.36 10.95
N ALA A 2 0.75 -15.67 10.16
CA ALA A 2 0.48 -14.97 8.90
C ALA A 2 -0.02 -13.50 9.02
N SER A 3 -0.49 -13.05 10.18
CA SER A 3 -1.12 -11.72 10.36
C SER A 3 -0.12 -10.56 10.47
N GLY A 4 1.02 -10.74 11.15
CA GLY A 4 2.02 -9.68 11.35
C GLY A 4 2.80 -9.31 10.09
N VAL A 5 3.09 -10.30 9.23
CA VAL A 5 3.69 -10.08 7.91
C VAL A 5 2.69 -9.32 7.02
N LYS A 6 1.41 -9.70 7.01
CA LYS A 6 0.38 -9.00 6.22
C LYS A 6 0.24 -7.51 6.58
N ALA A 7 0.33 -7.17 7.86
CA ALA A 7 0.20 -5.77 8.31
C ALA A 7 1.42 -4.91 7.95
N LEU A 8 2.64 -5.42 8.17
CA LEU A 8 3.89 -4.68 7.94
C LEU A 8 4.34 -4.65 6.47
N GLU A 9 3.89 -5.61 5.67
CA GLU A 9 4.25 -5.71 4.25
C GLU A 9 3.18 -5.08 3.32
N HIS A 10 2.10 -4.52 3.88
CA HIS A 10 1.04 -3.91 3.07
C HIS A 10 1.58 -2.78 2.19
N SER A 11 2.39 -1.86 2.73
CA SER A 11 3.00 -0.77 1.95
C SER A 11 3.97 -1.30 0.88
N SER A 12 4.64 -2.41 1.17
CA SER A 12 5.56 -3.09 0.24
C SER A 12 4.85 -3.53 -1.04
N LEU A 13 3.57 -3.92 -0.96
CA LEU A 13 2.75 -4.34 -2.10
C LEU A 13 1.85 -3.24 -2.65
N LYS A 14 1.30 -2.39 -1.79
CA LYS A 14 0.31 -1.39 -2.17
C LYS A 14 0.91 -0.30 -3.06
N VAL A 15 2.09 0.21 -2.70
CA VAL A 15 2.78 1.27 -3.45
C VAL A 15 3.10 0.85 -4.90
N PRO A 16 3.80 -0.27 -5.16
CA PRO A 16 4.13 -0.68 -6.52
C PRO A 16 2.88 -1.04 -7.33
N TYR A 17 1.84 -1.60 -6.71
CA TYR A 17 0.55 -1.82 -7.37
C TYR A 17 -0.10 -0.50 -7.82
N GLU A 18 -0.06 0.54 -6.98
CA GLU A 18 -0.58 1.85 -7.36
C GLU A 18 0.22 2.49 -8.50
N ILE A 19 1.54 2.29 -8.52
CA ILE A 19 2.40 2.74 -9.62
C ILE A 19 2.02 2.01 -10.91
N LEU A 20 1.90 0.68 -10.86
CA LEU A 20 1.46 -0.13 -12.01
C LEU A 20 0.10 0.34 -12.52
N ASN A 21 -0.89 0.52 -11.64
CA ASN A 21 -2.23 0.99 -12.03
C ASN A 21 -2.19 2.42 -12.62
N LYS A 22 -1.30 3.31 -12.12
CA LYS A 22 -1.09 4.63 -12.74
C LYS A 22 -0.52 4.48 -14.14
N LYS A 23 0.49 3.63 -14.34
CA LYS A 23 1.14 3.36 -15.64
C LYS A 23 0.16 2.74 -16.64
N PHE A 24 -0.60 1.72 -16.24
CA PHE A 24 -1.65 1.09 -17.05
C PHE A 24 -2.67 2.12 -17.57
N ARG A 25 -3.18 3.00 -16.69
CA ARG A 25 -4.16 4.04 -17.09
C ARG A 25 -3.56 5.08 -18.04
N VAL A 26 -2.28 5.41 -17.87
CA VAL A 26 -1.57 6.33 -18.78
C VAL A 26 -1.31 5.65 -20.12
N ALA A 27 -0.92 4.38 -20.13
CA ALA A 27 -0.70 3.59 -21.33
C ALA A 27 -1.99 3.50 -22.15
N GLN A 28 -3.10 3.11 -21.52
CA GLN A 28 -4.42 3.05 -22.16
C GLN A 28 -4.79 4.38 -22.82
N LYS A 29 -4.75 5.50 -22.08
CA LYS A 29 -5.08 6.83 -22.62
C LYS A 29 -4.16 7.26 -23.76
N THR A 30 -2.88 6.91 -23.69
CA THR A 30 -1.90 7.25 -24.71
C THR A 30 -2.20 6.47 -25.99
N ILE A 31 -2.41 5.17 -25.89
CA ILE A 31 -2.73 4.30 -27.02
C ILE A 31 -4.06 4.71 -27.65
N ASP A 32 -5.12 4.90 -26.86
CA ASP A 32 -6.43 5.33 -27.36
C ASP A 32 -6.35 6.64 -28.16
N ARG A 33 -5.54 7.60 -27.67
CA ARG A 33 -5.33 8.89 -28.35
C ARG A 33 -4.60 8.72 -29.69
N GLU A 34 -3.54 7.92 -29.71
CA GLU A 34 -2.80 7.69 -30.96
C GLU A 34 -3.62 6.88 -31.98
N VAL A 35 -4.41 5.92 -31.52
CA VAL A 35 -5.38 5.20 -32.37
C VAL A 35 -6.38 6.20 -32.99
N SER A 36 -6.89 7.15 -32.20
CA SER A 36 -7.77 8.20 -32.73
C SER A 36 -7.08 9.06 -33.79
N HIS A 37 -5.79 9.40 -33.63
CA HIS A 37 -5.05 10.14 -34.65
C HIS A 37 -4.88 9.34 -35.94
N VAL A 38 -4.60 8.03 -35.84
CA VAL A 38 -4.50 7.14 -37.01
C VAL A 38 -5.84 7.05 -37.71
N MET A 39 -6.94 6.82 -36.98
CA MET A 39 -8.29 6.76 -37.56
C MET A 39 -8.67 8.05 -38.29
N GLN A 40 -8.31 9.21 -37.74
CA GLN A 40 -8.55 10.49 -38.40
C GLN A 40 -7.78 10.60 -39.72
N ALA A 41 -6.48 10.27 -39.72
CA ALA A 41 -5.65 10.31 -40.92
C ALA A 41 -6.15 9.35 -42.01
N THR A 42 -6.58 8.14 -41.63
CA THR A 42 -7.17 7.17 -42.56
C THR A 42 -8.50 7.67 -43.14
N SER A 43 -9.37 8.27 -42.32
CA SER A 43 -10.65 8.82 -42.80
C SER A 43 -10.45 9.99 -43.79
N GLU A 44 -9.43 10.82 -43.59
CA GLU A 44 -9.07 11.89 -44.53
C GLU A 44 -8.60 11.32 -45.88
N LEU A 45 -7.85 10.22 -45.85
CA LEU A 45 -7.44 9.47 -47.04
C LEU A 45 -8.65 8.86 -47.78
N GLU A 46 -9.55 8.18 -47.06
CA GLU A 46 -10.77 7.58 -47.63
C GLU A 46 -11.64 8.63 -48.32
N LYS A 47 -11.90 9.77 -47.65
CA LYS A 47 -12.65 10.89 -48.24
C LYS A 47 -11.98 11.46 -49.49
N CYS A 48 -10.65 11.45 -49.54
CA CYS A 48 -9.94 11.89 -50.74
C CYS A 48 -10.12 10.92 -51.90
N LEU A 49 -10.20 9.61 -51.63
CA LEU A 49 -10.41 8.57 -52.64
C LEU A 49 -11.85 8.54 -53.17
N GLU A 50 -12.84 8.88 -52.34
CA GLU A 50 -14.25 8.99 -52.75
C GLU A 50 -14.56 10.24 -53.58
N GLY A 51 -13.70 11.27 -53.50
CA GLY A 51 -13.89 12.54 -54.19
C GLY A 51 -13.39 12.54 -55.65
N SER A 52 -14.13 13.20 -56.55
CA SER A 52 -13.84 13.28 -57.99
C SER A 52 -12.59 14.11 -58.37
N SER A 53 -11.78 14.55 -57.40
CA SER A 53 -10.61 15.45 -57.59
C SER A 53 -9.34 14.92 -56.87
N ALA A 54 -9.21 13.60 -56.75
CA ALA A 54 -8.01 12.98 -56.19
C ALA A 54 -6.82 13.10 -57.16
N THR A 55 -5.82 13.90 -56.81
CA THR A 55 -4.52 13.90 -57.53
C THR A 55 -3.56 12.94 -56.85
N VAL A 56 -2.66 12.33 -57.65
CA VAL A 56 -1.63 11.41 -57.14
C VAL A 56 -0.82 12.05 -56.01
N GLY A 57 -0.41 13.32 -56.17
CA GLY A 57 0.36 14.04 -55.15
C GLY A 57 -0.40 14.22 -53.82
N LYS A 58 -1.71 14.45 -53.87
CA LYS A 58 -2.54 14.56 -52.66
C LYS A 58 -2.69 13.22 -51.94
N VAL A 59 -2.88 12.14 -52.71
CA VAL A 59 -2.98 10.78 -52.15
C VAL A 59 -1.66 10.37 -51.50
N VAL A 60 -0.52 10.63 -52.15
CA VAL A 60 0.82 10.35 -51.59
C VAL A 60 1.03 11.11 -50.28
N GLY A 61 0.71 12.41 -50.23
CA GLY A 61 0.85 13.19 -48.99
C GLY A 61 -0.05 12.71 -47.84
N LEU A 62 -1.26 12.23 -48.14
CA LEU A 62 -2.15 11.63 -47.14
C LEU A 62 -1.63 10.27 -46.64
N LEU A 63 -1.05 9.45 -47.53
CA LEU A 63 -0.38 8.20 -47.16
C LEU A 63 0.83 8.46 -46.25
N ASP A 64 1.65 9.48 -46.55
CA ASP A 64 2.76 9.89 -45.69
C ASP A 64 2.26 10.30 -44.29
N GLY A 65 1.15 11.05 -44.23
CA GLY A 65 0.49 11.39 -42.96
C GLY A 65 0.03 10.17 -42.16
N VAL A 66 -0.57 9.17 -42.81
CA VAL A 66 -0.97 7.90 -42.17
C VAL A 66 0.26 7.15 -41.65
N ILE A 67 1.35 7.06 -42.43
CA ILE A 67 2.61 6.42 -42.03
C ILE A 67 3.21 7.14 -40.81
N GLU A 68 3.19 8.48 -40.79
CA GLU A 68 3.66 9.27 -39.66
C GLU A 68 2.85 8.94 -38.38
N LYS A 69 1.51 8.89 -38.46
CA LYS A 69 0.66 8.56 -37.31
C LYS A 69 0.83 7.12 -36.84
N LEU A 70 0.97 6.16 -37.75
CA LEU A 70 1.23 4.75 -37.42
C LEU A 70 2.59 4.57 -36.73
N THR A 71 3.62 5.26 -37.21
CA THR A 71 4.95 5.25 -36.59
C THR A 71 4.93 5.89 -35.20
N GLY A 72 4.17 6.99 -35.05
CA GLY A 72 3.92 7.64 -33.76
C GLY A 72 3.21 6.71 -32.75
N LEU A 73 2.16 6.00 -33.21
CA LEU A 73 1.44 5.00 -32.42
C LEU A 73 2.38 3.88 -31.98
N LYS A 74 3.14 3.28 -32.91
CA LYS A 74 4.08 2.20 -32.60
C LYS A 74 5.06 2.60 -31.51
N ARG A 75 5.76 3.74 -31.70
CA ARG A 75 6.76 4.22 -30.74
C ARG A 75 6.15 4.46 -29.35
N LYS A 76 5.02 5.15 -29.27
CA LYS A 76 4.36 5.46 -27.99
C LYS A 76 3.78 4.21 -27.32
N ALA A 77 3.29 3.25 -28.09
CA ALA A 77 2.83 1.97 -27.55
C ALA A 77 4.00 1.18 -26.97
N GLU A 78 5.14 1.09 -27.66
CA GLU A 78 6.35 0.43 -27.15
C GLU A 78 6.84 1.07 -25.84
N GLU A 79 6.93 2.40 -25.77
CA GLU A 79 7.30 3.14 -24.56
C GLU A 79 6.32 2.89 -23.39
N ALA A 80 5.02 2.90 -23.68
CA ALA A 80 3.98 2.67 -22.68
C ALA A 80 3.97 1.24 -22.14
N ILE A 81 4.10 0.25 -23.04
CA ILE A 81 4.14 -1.19 -22.70
C ILE A 81 5.39 -1.49 -21.87
N LEU A 82 6.56 -0.98 -22.27
CA LEU A 82 7.80 -1.17 -21.53
C LEU A 82 7.70 -0.61 -20.10
N ALA A 83 7.17 0.60 -19.94
CA ALA A 83 6.99 1.22 -18.63
C ALA A 83 5.98 0.47 -17.73
N GLU A 84 4.96 -0.13 -18.32
CA GLU A 84 4.01 -1.01 -17.61
C GLU A 84 4.67 -2.32 -17.19
N ASP A 85 5.40 -2.97 -18.10
CA ASP A 85 6.11 -4.23 -17.86
C ASP A 85 7.16 -4.10 -16.76
N ASP A 86 7.95 -3.01 -16.76
CA ASP A 86 8.91 -2.73 -15.68
C ASP A 86 8.21 -2.60 -14.31
N SER A 87 7.06 -1.92 -14.27
CA SER A 87 6.28 -1.77 -13.03
C SER A 87 5.66 -3.10 -12.57
N ALA A 88 5.22 -3.94 -13.52
CA ALA A 88 4.68 -5.27 -13.25
C ALA A 88 5.76 -6.22 -12.73
N LYS A 89 6.97 -6.17 -13.31
CA LYS A 89 8.14 -6.93 -12.86
C LYS A 89 8.53 -6.56 -11.42
N VAL A 90 8.49 -5.28 -11.04
CA VAL A 90 8.72 -4.86 -9.64
C VAL A 90 7.68 -5.49 -8.71
N CYS A 91 6.39 -5.45 -9.08
CA CYS A 91 5.32 -6.09 -8.30
C CYS A 91 5.59 -7.60 -8.14
N LYS A 92 5.94 -8.27 -9.23
CA LYS A 92 6.25 -9.70 -9.25
C LYS A 92 7.42 -10.04 -8.33
N ARG A 93 8.55 -9.32 -8.44
CA ARG A 93 9.75 -9.52 -7.59
C ARG A 93 9.43 -9.38 -6.10
N ARG A 94 8.59 -8.41 -5.73
CA ARG A 94 8.18 -8.21 -4.33
C ARG A 94 7.26 -9.32 -3.83
N ILE A 95 6.28 -9.75 -4.64
CA ILE A 95 5.39 -10.88 -4.29
C ILE A 95 6.21 -12.17 -4.12
N GLU A 96 7.11 -12.46 -5.05
CA GLU A 96 7.98 -13.64 -4.99
C GLU A 96 8.87 -13.61 -3.75
N HIS A 97 9.46 -12.46 -3.42
CA HIS A 97 10.23 -12.31 -2.19
C HIS A 97 9.38 -12.56 -0.94
N LEU A 98 8.15 -12.05 -0.87
CA LEU A 98 7.28 -12.27 0.30
C LEU A 98 6.90 -13.74 0.50
N LYS A 99 6.79 -14.53 -0.58
CA LYS A 99 6.54 -15.97 -0.50
C LYS A 99 7.68 -16.73 0.19
N LEU A 100 8.90 -16.21 0.15
CA LEU A 100 10.07 -16.86 0.78
C LEU A 100 9.99 -16.93 2.31
N HIS A 101 9.11 -16.15 2.95
CA HIS A 101 8.90 -16.22 4.40
C HIS A 101 8.47 -17.62 4.87
N ASP A 102 7.69 -18.32 4.05
CA ASP A 102 7.11 -19.63 4.38
C ASP A 102 7.95 -20.81 3.84
N SER A 103 9.20 -20.54 3.45
CA SER A 103 10.11 -21.55 2.94
C SER A 103 10.52 -22.53 4.04
N GLU A 104 10.48 -23.83 3.74
CA GLU A 104 10.97 -24.89 4.63
C GLU A 104 12.49 -24.83 4.85
N GLN A 105 13.24 -24.24 3.90
CA GLN A 105 14.69 -24.08 3.98
C GLN A 105 15.11 -22.93 4.91
N PRO A 106 15.87 -23.18 6.01
CA PRO A 106 16.26 -22.15 6.97
C PRO A 106 17.14 -21.04 6.39
N SER A 107 18.03 -21.38 5.46
CA SER A 107 18.92 -20.41 4.78
C SER A 107 18.13 -19.36 3.99
N THR A 108 17.08 -19.79 3.30
CA THR A 108 16.15 -18.92 2.56
C THR A 108 15.43 -17.95 3.48
N VAL A 109 14.94 -18.43 4.63
CA VAL A 109 14.26 -17.60 5.63
C VAL A 109 15.22 -16.58 6.25
N ILE A 110 16.49 -16.95 6.48
CA ILE A 110 17.52 -16.02 6.98
C ILE A 110 17.80 -14.92 5.95
N GLN A 111 17.98 -15.28 4.67
CA GLN A 111 18.16 -14.30 3.60
C GLN A 111 16.95 -13.38 3.44
N TRP A 112 15.74 -13.92 3.57
CA TRP A 112 14.50 -13.14 3.57
C TRP A 112 14.47 -12.13 4.71
N LYS A 113 14.79 -12.56 5.95
CA LYS A 113 14.87 -11.68 7.13
C LYS A 113 15.89 -10.57 6.94
N LYS A 114 17.06 -10.88 6.37
CA LYS A 114 18.11 -9.88 6.07
C LYS A 114 17.63 -8.83 5.08
N LYS A 115 17.09 -9.24 3.92
CA LYS A 115 16.54 -8.30 2.93
C LYS A 115 15.41 -7.45 3.49
N ARG A 116 14.54 -8.06 4.30
CA ARG A 116 13.45 -7.34 4.98
C ARG A 116 13.99 -6.27 5.93
N LEU A 117 15.01 -6.59 6.73
CA LEU A 117 15.64 -5.63 7.62
C LEU A 117 16.28 -4.47 6.85
N ASP A 118 17.07 -4.77 5.82
CA ASP A 118 17.71 -3.75 4.98
C ASP A 118 16.65 -2.82 4.35
N ARG A 119 15.55 -3.37 3.86
CA ARG A 119 14.42 -2.58 3.33
C ARG A 119 13.80 -1.67 4.38
N MET A 120 13.59 -2.16 5.61
CA MET A 120 13.05 -1.35 6.72
C MET A 120 14.02 -0.22 7.10
N LEU A 121 15.33 -0.48 7.08
CA LEU A 121 16.36 0.54 7.33
C LEU A 121 16.39 1.61 6.23
N VAL A 122 16.29 1.21 4.96
CA VAL A 122 16.18 2.15 3.83
C VAL A 122 14.96 3.06 4.03
N GLU A 123 13.80 2.49 4.33
CA GLU A 123 12.59 3.28 4.54
C GLU A 123 12.70 4.22 5.74
N HIS A 124 13.33 3.78 6.83
CA HIS A 124 13.63 4.63 7.98
C HIS A 124 14.54 5.80 7.60
N PHE A 125 15.64 5.55 6.88
CA PHE A 125 16.54 6.60 6.42
C PHE A 125 15.84 7.63 5.53
N LEU A 126 14.96 7.18 4.62
CA LEU A 126 14.18 8.09 3.78
C LEU A 126 13.25 8.99 4.62
N ARG A 127 12.59 8.43 5.63
CA ARG A 127 11.69 9.18 6.53
C ARG A 127 12.43 10.17 7.43
N CYS A 128 13.68 9.87 7.78
CA CYS A 128 14.54 10.79 8.53
C CYS A 128 15.28 11.80 7.64
N GLY A 129 15.06 11.79 6.31
CA GLY A 129 15.74 12.69 5.37
C GLY A 129 17.16 12.29 4.99
N TYR A 130 17.63 11.10 5.39
CA TYR A 130 18.94 10.55 5.03
C TYR A 130 18.94 9.86 3.65
N TYR A 131 18.50 10.58 2.61
CA TYR A 131 18.28 10.03 1.27
C TYR A 131 19.54 9.38 0.65
N ASN A 132 20.70 10.01 0.79
CA ASN A 132 21.95 9.47 0.23
C ASN A 132 22.35 8.14 0.89
N THR A 133 22.19 8.03 2.21
CA THR A 133 22.47 6.80 2.96
C THR A 133 21.48 5.71 2.56
N ALA A 134 20.20 6.05 2.42
CA ALA A 134 19.18 5.14 1.93
C ALA A 134 19.51 4.57 0.54
N ILE A 135 19.91 5.43 -0.40
CA ILE A 135 20.31 5.03 -1.76
C ILE A 135 21.54 4.13 -1.73
N LYS A 136 22.56 4.47 -0.94
CA LYS A 136 23.78 3.66 -0.81
C LYS A 136 23.50 2.29 -0.23
N LEU A 137 22.69 2.20 0.82
CA LEU A 137 22.28 0.92 1.43
C LEU A 137 21.49 0.06 0.42
N ALA A 138 20.53 0.66 -0.29
CA ALA A 138 19.74 -0.06 -1.27
C ALA A 138 20.59 -0.67 -2.39
N LYS A 139 21.53 0.10 -2.93
CA LYS A 139 22.50 -0.35 -3.94
C LYS A 139 23.42 -1.45 -3.42
N HIS A 140 24.01 -1.24 -2.24
CA HIS A 140 24.94 -2.20 -1.64
C HIS A 140 24.26 -3.55 -1.33
N SER A 141 23.01 -3.53 -0.85
CA SER A 141 22.25 -4.74 -0.57
C SER A 141 21.52 -5.31 -1.79
N GLY A 142 21.57 -4.65 -2.96
CA GLY A 142 20.87 -5.06 -4.18
C GLY A 142 19.35 -5.13 -3.99
N ILE A 143 18.79 -4.15 -3.27
CA ILE A 143 17.36 -4.11 -2.91
C ILE A 143 16.60 -2.90 -3.46
N GLU A 144 17.14 -2.18 -4.46
CA GLU A 144 16.50 -0.97 -4.99
C GLU A 144 15.02 -1.22 -5.37
N ASP A 145 14.74 -2.31 -6.08
CA ASP A 145 13.40 -2.73 -6.50
C ASP A 145 12.40 -2.97 -5.35
N TYR A 146 12.90 -3.21 -4.14
CA TYR A 146 12.09 -3.49 -2.96
C TYR A 146 11.80 -2.23 -2.14
N THR A 147 12.36 -1.08 -2.53
CA THR A 147 12.28 0.18 -1.79
C THR A 147 11.38 1.19 -2.51
N ASN A 148 10.99 2.26 -1.82
CA ASN A 148 10.14 3.31 -2.40
C ASN A 148 10.94 4.61 -2.60
N ILE A 149 12.25 4.51 -2.87
CA ILE A 149 13.19 5.65 -2.93
C ILE A 149 12.66 6.76 -3.84
N ASP A 150 12.25 6.43 -5.07
CA ASP A 150 11.81 7.44 -6.04
C ASP A 150 10.61 8.27 -5.54
N LEU A 151 9.69 7.64 -4.80
CA LEU A 151 8.53 8.34 -4.23
C LEU A 151 8.95 9.35 -3.15
N PHE A 152 9.94 8.99 -2.34
CA PHE A 152 10.50 9.88 -1.33
C PHE A 152 11.33 11.00 -1.96
N LEU A 153 12.03 10.75 -3.07
CA LEU A 153 12.76 11.78 -3.80
C LEU A 153 11.83 12.81 -4.46
N VAL A 154 10.68 12.37 -4.99
CA VAL A 154 9.64 13.30 -5.46
C VAL A 154 9.12 14.18 -4.33
N SER A 155 8.89 13.60 -3.14
CA SER A 155 8.43 14.36 -1.96
C SER A 155 9.49 15.35 -1.49
N LYS A 156 10.75 14.92 -1.45
CA LYS A 156 11.91 15.76 -1.15
C LYS A 156 12.00 16.97 -2.07
N GLU A 157 11.85 16.77 -3.39
CA GLU A 157 11.92 17.87 -4.36
C GLU A 157 10.82 18.90 -4.12
N VAL A 158 9.60 18.45 -3.83
CA VAL A 158 8.48 19.35 -3.49
C VAL A 158 8.79 20.14 -2.22
N GLU A 159 9.30 19.49 -1.17
CA GLU A 159 9.67 20.16 0.08
C GLU A 159 10.81 21.18 -0.11
N GLU A 160 11.87 20.81 -0.84
CA GLU A 160 13.01 21.70 -1.11
C GLU A 160 12.60 22.89 -2.00
N SER A 161 11.74 22.67 -2.99
CA SER A 161 11.18 23.74 -3.84
C SER A 161 10.36 24.73 -3.01
N LEU A 162 9.51 24.23 -2.11
CA LEU A 162 8.72 25.10 -1.23
C LEU A 162 9.61 25.93 -0.30
N LYS A 163 10.72 25.38 0.20
CA LYS A 163 11.72 26.14 0.97
C LYS A 163 12.40 27.23 0.15
N ARG A 164 12.55 27.03 -1.16
CA ARG A 164 13.03 28.04 -2.13
C ARG A 164 11.94 29.01 -2.60
N HIS A 165 10.72 28.91 -2.05
CA HIS A 165 9.54 29.66 -2.50
C HIS A 165 9.10 29.36 -3.95
N GLU A 166 9.49 28.20 -4.48
CA GLU A 166 9.11 27.71 -5.80
C GLU A 166 7.85 26.84 -5.66
N THR A 167 6.71 27.33 -6.14
CA THR A 167 5.42 26.63 -5.99
C THR A 167 5.10 25.69 -7.15
N ALA A 168 5.78 25.82 -8.30
CA ALA A 168 5.48 25.05 -9.50
C ALA A 168 5.58 23.52 -9.29
N PRO A 169 6.60 22.96 -8.61
CA PRO A 169 6.69 21.52 -8.36
C PRO A 169 5.56 20.99 -7.46
N CYS A 170 5.17 21.77 -6.45
CA CYS A 170 4.04 21.45 -5.58
C CYS A 170 2.72 21.44 -6.36
N LEU A 171 2.48 22.45 -7.20
CA LEU A 171 1.28 22.54 -8.02
C LEU A 171 1.18 21.41 -9.05
N ALA A 172 2.30 21.04 -9.68
CA ALA A 172 2.37 19.89 -10.59
C ALA A 172 2.02 18.59 -9.86
N TRP A 173 2.58 18.38 -8.66
CA TRP A 173 2.27 17.22 -7.83
C TRP A 173 0.77 17.17 -7.44
N CYS A 174 0.20 18.32 -7.07
CA CYS A 174 -1.22 18.44 -6.75
C CYS A 174 -2.10 18.10 -7.95
N HIS A 175 -1.75 18.58 -9.14
CA HIS A 175 -2.47 18.26 -10.38
C HIS A 175 -2.45 16.76 -10.67
N ASP A 176 -1.28 16.13 -10.54
CA ASP A 176 -1.07 14.70 -10.75
C ASP A 176 -1.85 13.82 -9.78
N ASN A 177 -2.07 14.30 -8.56
CA ASN A 177 -2.73 13.56 -7.49
C ASN A 177 -4.16 14.05 -7.20
N LYS A 178 -4.72 14.94 -8.03
CA LYS A 178 -5.99 15.64 -7.79
C LYS A 178 -7.17 14.72 -7.45
N SER A 179 -7.26 13.55 -8.08
CA SER A 179 -8.35 12.60 -7.81
C SER A 179 -8.26 11.95 -6.43
N LYS A 180 -7.03 11.73 -5.93
CA LYS A 180 -6.80 11.23 -4.57
C LYS A 180 -7.00 12.35 -3.55
N LEU A 181 -6.49 13.56 -3.83
CA LEU A 181 -6.68 14.74 -2.99
C LEU A 181 -8.16 15.08 -2.79
N ARG A 182 -8.98 14.97 -3.84
CA ARG A 182 -10.43 15.18 -3.75
C ARG A 182 -11.11 14.17 -2.82
N LYS A 183 -10.77 12.88 -2.94
CA LYS A 183 -11.28 11.84 -2.05
C LYS A 183 -10.84 12.05 -0.61
N MET A 184 -9.62 12.55 -0.39
CA MET A 184 -9.14 12.90 0.94
C MET A 184 -9.87 14.14 1.48
N LYS A 185 -10.24 15.12 0.63
CA LYS A 185 -10.97 16.33 1.01
C LYS A 185 -12.28 16.03 1.78
N ASP A 186 -12.94 14.94 1.42
CA ASP A 186 -14.17 14.48 2.09
C ASP A 186 -13.92 13.88 3.51
N PHE A 187 -12.66 13.68 3.90
CA PHE A 187 -12.24 13.26 5.25
C PHE A 187 -11.78 14.43 6.16
N TYR A 188 -11.76 15.69 5.69
CA TYR A 188 -11.28 16.87 6.45
C TYR A 188 -12.34 17.41 7.44
N GLU A 189 -12.94 16.53 8.23
CA GLU A 189 -13.49 16.98 9.51
C GLU A 189 -12.32 17.02 10.51
N PRO A 190 -12.00 18.18 11.15
CA PRO A 190 -10.83 18.32 12.03
C PRO A 190 -10.73 17.26 13.13
N SER A 191 -11.88 16.78 13.62
CA SER A 191 -12.00 15.71 14.63
C SER A 191 -11.47 14.34 14.17
N ARG A 192 -11.43 14.08 12.86
CA ARG A 192 -10.97 12.79 12.29
C ARG A 192 -9.49 12.78 11.94
N TRP A 193 -8.85 13.93 11.78
CA TRP A 193 -7.38 14.03 11.59
C TRP A 193 -6.62 13.63 12.86
N ASP A 194 -7.09 14.08 14.03
CA ASP A 194 -6.57 13.64 15.33
C ASP A 194 -6.80 12.14 15.56
N ALA A 195 -7.86 11.56 14.98
CA ALA A 195 -8.13 10.13 15.02
C ALA A 195 -7.30 9.31 14.01
N MET A 196 -7.05 9.82 12.79
CA MET A 196 -6.23 9.15 11.75
C MET A 196 -4.74 9.13 12.10
N VAL A 197 -4.25 10.16 12.79
CA VAL A 197 -2.85 10.27 13.24
C VAL A 197 -2.57 9.37 14.45
N GLN A 198 -3.59 8.79 15.10
CA GLN A 198 -3.41 8.11 16.39
C GLN A 198 -3.54 6.58 16.42
N GLN A 199 -3.64 5.88 15.29
CA GLN A 199 -3.93 4.44 15.35
C GLN A 199 -2.80 3.48 14.96
N PHE A 200 -2.20 2.95 16.04
CA PHE A 200 -1.54 1.66 16.27
C PHE A 200 -0.13 1.41 15.72
N HIS A 201 0.89 1.76 16.52
CA HIS A 201 2.19 1.04 16.65
C HIS A 201 2.68 0.89 18.10
N HIS A 202 1.99 1.50 19.07
CA HIS A 202 2.29 1.31 20.49
C HIS A 202 1.32 0.28 21.07
N CYS A 203 1.83 -0.89 21.44
CA CYS A 203 0.98 -1.94 22.01
C CYS A 203 0.62 -1.66 23.48
N TYR A 204 1.43 -0.89 24.22
CA TYR A 204 1.20 -0.61 25.64
C TYR A 204 1.60 0.80 26.01
N ARG A 205 0.60 1.63 26.36
CA ARG A 205 0.80 2.93 27.03
C ARG A 205 1.40 2.78 28.45
N ASP A 206 1.49 1.54 28.96
CA ASP A 206 1.89 1.19 30.32
C ASP A 206 3.03 0.13 30.35
N PRO A 207 4.24 0.47 30.85
CA PRO A 207 5.39 -0.43 31.02
C PRO A 207 5.15 -1.62 31.96
N GLU A 208 4.17 -1.55 32.87
CA GLU A 208 3.92 -2.57 33.91
C GLU A 208 2.92 -3.66 33.47
N SER A 209 2.33 -3.53 32.28
CA SER A 209 1.40 -4.52 31.77
C SER A 209 2.11 -5.83 31.34
N ASN A 210 1.83 -6.93 32.04
CA ASN A 210 2.41 -8.26 31.79
C ASN A 210 1.91 -8.95 30.50
N TYR A 211 1.13 -8.28 29.65
CA TYR A 211 0.34 -8.92 28.60
C TYR A 211 0.99 -8.85 27.22
N ARG A 212 2.20 -9.40 27.04
CA ARG A 212 2.96 -9.36 25.78
C ARG A 212 2.49 -10.41 24.77
N ASN A 213 2.15 -9.98 23.55
CA ASN A 213 1.95 -10.90 22.43
C ASN A 213 3.32 -11.37 21.89
N SER A 214 3.60 -12.67 21.96
CA SER A 214 4.86 -13.30 21.49
C SER A 214 5.10 -13.15 19.97
N GLN A 215 4.05 -12.87 19.19
CA GLN A 215 4.13 -12.67 17.74
C GLN A 215 4.23 -11.19 17.35
N CYS A 216 4.20 -10.27 18.31
CA CYS A 216 4.27 -8.83 18.05
C CYS A 216 5.70 -8.32 18.24
N PRO A 217 6.37 -7.84 17.19
CA PRO A 217 7.76 -7.37 17.29
C PRO A 217 7.90 -6.19 18.26
N VAL A 218 6.90 -5.30 18.35
CA VAL A 218 6.88 -4.12 19.24
C VAL A 218 6.37 -4.42 20.66
N CYS A 219 6.04 -5.67 20.99
CA CYS A 219 5.81 -6.11 22.38
C CYS A 219 7.12 -6.43 23.12
N SER A 220 8.23 -6.53 22.40
CA SER A 220 9.57 -6.57 23.00
C SER A 220 9.99 -5.17 23.44
N LYS A 221 10.64 -5.05 24.61
CA LYS A 221 10.98 -3.75 25.21
C LYS A 221 11.86 -2.91 24.27
N GLN A 222 12.92 -3.52 23.74
CA GLN A 222 13.88 -2.84 22.87
C GLN A 222 13.24 -2.33 21.57
N MET A 223 12.38 -3.14 20.95
CA MET A 223 11.72 -2.75 19.70
C MET A 223 10.58 -1.75 19.93
N ASN A 224 9.92 -1.79 21.09
CA ASN A 224 8.92 -0.80 21.46
C ASN A 224 9.53 0.60 21.55
N GLU A 225 10.69 0.73 22.20
CA GLU A 225 11.42 2.01 22.31
C GLU A 225 11.85 2.55 20.94
N LEU A 226 12.38 1.69 20.08
CA LEU A 226 12.75 2.04 18.70
C LEU A 226 11.55 2.40 17.81
N ALA A 227 10.36 1.89 18.14
CA ALA A 227 9.14 2.17 17.39
C ALA A 227 8.44 3.48 17.78
N LYS A 228 8.73 4.05 18.96
CA LYS A 228 8.12 5.30 19.46
C LYS A 228 8.20 6.49 18.47
N PRO A 229 9.35 6.76 17.79
CA PRO A 229 9.45 7.88 16.87
C PRO A 229 9.04 7.54 15.43
N LEU A 230 8.65 6.29 15.13
CA LEU A 230 8.36 5.88 13.76
C LEU A 230 6.95 6.35 13.32
N PRO A 231 6.80 6.92 12.11
CA PRO A 231 5.49 7.29 11.60
C PRO A 231 4.63 6.06 11.31
N PHE A 232 3.33 6.18 11.59
CA PHE A 232 2.35 5.08 11.49
C PHE A 232 2.16 4.59 10.05
N SER A 233 1.94 3.27 9.90
CA SER A 233 1.55 2.71 8.60
C SER A 233 0.08 3.04 8.31
N HIS A 234 -0.22 3.46 7.09
CA HIS A 234 -1.59 3.76 6.66
C HIS A 234 -2.44 2.48 6.66
N CYS A 235 -3.31 2.32 7.67
CA CYS A 235 -4.31 1.27 7.72
C CYS A 235 -5.65 1.81 7.20
N ALA A 236 -6.09 1.34 6.02
CA ALA A 236 -7.34 1.81 5.42
C ALA A 236 -8.60 1.27 6.12
N GLN A 237 -8.47 0.19 6.91
CA GLN A 237 -9.57 -0.50 7.58
C GLN A 237 -9.07 -1.10 8.91
N SER A 238 -9.57 -0.58 10.03
CA SER A 238 -9.33 -1.16 11.35
C SER A 238 -9.96 -2.55 11.44
N ARG A 239 -9.27 -3.51 12.06
CA ARG A 239 -9.78 -4.86 12.30
C ARG A 239 -9.64 -5.19 13.77
N LEU A 240 -10.72 -5.69 14.35
CA LEU A 240 -10.72 -6.20 15.71
C LEU A 240 -10.20 -7.64 15.71
N ILE A 241 -9.28 -7.96 16.61
CA ILE A 241 -8.70 -9.30 16.76
C ILE A 241 -8.94 -9.76 18.20
N CYS A 242 -9.55 -10.94 18.35
CA CYS A 242 -9.78 -11.54 19.66
C CYS A 242 -8.44 -11.91 20.31
N ASN A 243 -8.23 -11.48 21.55
CA ASN A 243 -6.99 -11.73 22.28
C ASN A 243 -6.83 -13.19 22.75
N ILE A 244 -7.92 -13.95 22.88
CA ILE A 244 -7.87 -15.36 23.31
C ILE A 244 -7.56 -16.25 22.10
N SER A 245 -8.35 -16.16 21.03
CA SER A 245 -8.22 -17.04 19.86
C SER A 245 -7.28 -16.52 18.78
N GLY A 246 -6.94 -15.22 18.80
CA GLY A 246 -6.19 -14.57 17.72
C GLY A 246 -6.98 -14.42 16.41
N GLN A 247 -8.27 -14.77 16.40
CA GLN A 247 -9.15 -14.67 15.22
C GLN A 247 -9.73 -13.27 15.07
N ILE A 248 -10.10 -12.89 13.84
CA ILE A 248 -10.74 -11.61 13.55
C ILE A 248 -12.15 -11.61 14.15
N MET A 249 -12.53 -10.51 14.80
CA MET A 249 -13.90 -10.29 15.26
C MET A 249 -14.70 -9.61 14.15
N ASN A 250 -15.78 -10.25 13.71
CA ASN A 250 -16.62 -9.85 12.58
C ASN A 250 -18.06 -10.41 12.76
N GLU A 251 -18.89 -10.36 11.73
CA GLU A 251 -20.28 -10.86 11.77
C GLU A 251 -20.40 -12.33 12.20
N ASN A 252 -19.41 -13.17 11.86
CA ASN A 252 -19.39 -14.60 12.19
C ASN A 252 -18.66 -14.90 13.52
N ASN A 253 -17.98 -13.92 14.11
CA ASN A 253 -17.32 -14.01 15.40
C ASN A 253 -17.42 -12.64 16.08
N PRO A 254 -18.62 -12.25 16.55
CA PRO A 254 -18.88 -10.90 17.03
C PRO A 254 -18.05 -10.57 18.28
N PRO A 255 -17.71 -9.30 18.48
CA PRO A 255 -17.09 -8.85 19.71
C PRO A 255 -18.11 -8.91 20.86
N MET A 256 -17.72 -9.58 21.94
CA MET A 256 -18.49 -9.82 23.15
C MET A 256 -17.76 -9.20 24.35
N MET A 257 -18.46 -8.39 25.15
CA MET A 257 -17.92 -7.66 26.29
C MET A 257 -18.32 -8.32 27.60
N MET A 258 -17.33 -8.61 28.44
CA MET A 258 -17.58 -9.05 29.83
C MET A 258 -17.93 -7.87 30.73
N PRO A 259 -18.52 -8.09 31.92
CA PRO A 259 -18.88 -7.02 32.87
C PRO A 259 -17.73 -6.10 33.30
N ASN A 260 -16.48 -6.57 33.21
CA ASN A 260 -15.29 -5.77 33.46
C ASN A 260 -14.86 -4.86 32.29
N GLY A 261 -15.66 -4.78 31.22
CA GLY A 261 -15.42 -3.94 30.05
C GLY A 261 -14.42 -4.51 29.04
N ASN A 262 -13.86 -5.71 29.24
CA ASN A 262 -12.94 -6.32 28.28
C ASN A 262 -13.70 -7.09 27.18
N VAL A 263 -13.26 -6.92 25.93
CA VAL A 263 -13.91 -7.45 24.73
C VAL A 263 -13.12 -8.61 24.12
N TYR A 264 -13.83 -9.69 23.79
CA TYR A 264 -13.29 -10.92 23.18
C TYR A 264 -14.27 -11.45 22.12
N GLY A 265 -13.78 -12.31 21.22
CA GLY A 265 -14.65 -12.92 20.20
C GLY A 265 -15.55 -14.00 20.80
N GLU A 266 -16.81 -14.03 20.36
CA GLU A 266 -17.82 -15.01 20.78
C GLU A 266 -17.33 -16.46 20.69
N THR A 267 -16.67 -16.84 19.59
CA THR A 267 -16.18 -18.21 19.40
C THR A 267 -15.21 -18.64 20.52
N ALA A 268 -14.38 -17.71 21.00
CA ALA A 268 -13.41 -17.99 22.04
C ALA A 268 -14.07 -18.12 23.43
N LEU A 269 -15.09 -17.30 23.70
CA LEU A 269 -15.81 -17.35 24.96
C LEU A 269 -16.70 -18.59 25.06
N LEU A 270 -17.35 -18.99 23.96
CA LEU A 270 -18.13 -20.23 23.92
C LEU A 270 -17.26 -21.47 24.11
N ALA A 271 -16.08 -21.53 23.46
CA ALA A 271 -15.13 -22.62 23.68
C ALA A 271 -14.67 -22.68 25.15
N MET A 272 -14.35 -21.53 25.74
CA MET A 272 -13.94 -21.44 27.15
C MET A 272 -15.07 -21.85 28.10
N ALA A 273 -16.31 -21.47 27.81
CA ALA A 273 -17.48 -21.84 28.60
C ALA A 273 -17.77 -23.35 28.49
N ALA A 274 -17.61 -23.96 27.31
CA ALA A 274 -17.80 -25.39 27.11
C ALA A 274 -16.81 -26.21 27.95
N GLU A 275 -15.56 -25.76 28.07
CA GLU A 275 -14.52 -26.44 28.86
C GLU A 275 -14.67 -26.20 30.37
N ASN A 276 -15.20 -25.04 30.78
CA ASN A 276 -15.28 -24.63 32.20
C ASN A 276 -16.71 -24.65 32.77
N GLY A 277 -17.60 -25.46 32.20
CA GLY A 277 -18.96 -25.66 32.74
C GLY A 277 -19.82 -24.39 32.75
N GLY A 278 -19.79 -23.62 31.65
CA GLY A 278 -20.60 -22.41 31.45
C GLY A 278 -19.94 -21.11 31.95
N LYS A 279 -18.70 -21.19 32.47
CA LYS A 279 -17.96 -20.03 32.99
C LYS A 279 -16.87 -19.56 32.04
N VAL A 280 -16.69 -18.25 31.95
CA VAL A 280 -15.61 -17.61 31.20
C VAL A 280 -14.71 -16.86 32.16
N VAL A 281 -13.40 -17.06 32.02
CA VAL A 281 -12.39 -16.40 32.85
C VAL A 281 -11.72 -15.31 32.01
N CYS A 282 -11.78 -14.07 32.48
CA CYS A 282 -11.09 -12.98 31.81
C CYS A 282 -9.58 -13.21 31.89
N PRO A 283 -8.86 -13.37 30.77
CA PRO A 283 -7.43 -13.59 30.81
C PRO A 283 -6.66 -12.40 31.37
N ARG A 284 -7.24 -11.18 31.37
CA ARG A 284 -6.63 -9.92 31.82
C ARG A 284 -6.80 -9.66 33.32
N THR A 285 -8.02 -9.78 33.85
CA THR A 285 -8.31 -9.49 35.25
C THR A 285 -8.37 -10.73 36.13
N LYS A 286 -8.42 -11.93 35.52
CA LYS A 286 -8.66 -13.24 36.18
C LYS A 286 -10.04 -13.40 36.82
N ASP A 287 -10.93 -12.42 36.64
CA ASP A 287 -12.32 -12.54 37.07
C ASP A 287 -13.05 -13.62 36.28
N THR A 288 -14.00 -14.28 36.93
CA THR A 288 -14.81 -15.33 36.33
C THR A 288 -16.27 -14.89 36.24
N TYR A 289 -16.86 -15.03 35.07
CA TYR A 289 -18.24 -14.66 34.77
C TYR A 289 -18.98 -15.85 34.14
N THR A 290 -20.31 -15.83 34.15
CA THR A 290 -21.10 -16.76 33.35
C THR A 290 -21.23 -16.23 31.93
N ILE A 291 -21.40 -17.13 30.96
CA ILE A 291 -21.53 -16.73 29.54
C ILE A 291 -22.73 -15.79 29.30
N ASP A 292 -23.80 -15.93 30.09
CA ASP A 292 -25.01 -15.09 30.01
C ASP A 292 -24.76 -13.63 30.42
N GLN A 293 -23.69 -13.36 31.17
CA GLN A 293 -23.31 -12.01 31.59
C GLN A 293 -22.52 -11.25 30.52
N VAL A 294 -22.24 -11.89 29.38
CA VAL A 294 -21.44 -11.31 28.32
C VAL A 294 -22.34 -10.72 27.25
N GLU A 295 -22.14 -9.44 26.95
CA GLU A 295 -23.00 -8.71 26.00
C GLU A 295 -22.33 -8.52 24.64
N LYS A 296 -23.11 -8.62 23.56
CA LYS A 296 -22.63 -8.34 22.21
C LYS A 296 -22.43 -6.85 22.01
N VAL A 297 -21.25 -6.47 21.51
CA VAL A 297 -20.91 -5.08 21.20
C VAL A 297 -21.00 -4.83 19.70
N PHE A 298 -21.45 -3.64 19.32
CA PHE A 298 -21.42 -3.16 17.94
C PHE A 298 -20.35 -2.09 17.81
N VAL A 299 -19.51 -2.20 16.78
CA VAL A 299 -18.49 -1.19 16.46
C VAL A 299 -18.95 -0.50 15.18
N MET A 300 -19.26 0.80 15.30
CA MET A 300 -19.65 1.69 14.19
C MET A 300 -18.43 2.24 13.47
#